data_AF-A0A521LGJ2-F1
#
_entry.id   AF-A0A521LGJ2-F1
#
_cell.length_a   1.000
_cell.length_b   1.000
_cell.length_c   1.000
_cell.angle_alpha   90.00
_cell.angle_beta   90.00
_cell.angle_gamma   90.00
#
_symmetry.space_group_name_H-M   'P 1'
#
loop_
_entity.id
_entity.type
_entity.pdbx_description
1 polymer ?
#
loop_
_entity_poly.entity_id
_entity_poly.type
_entity_poly.pdbx_seq_one_letter_code
_entity_poly.pdbx_strand_id
1 'polypeptide(L)'
;MTRPICLQVYISSELSSLIRKAAKAKGISMSEWVRALLANACTEDELASRLDASIERISRRSVFLMVGVDALLAGHPDHALRGRAHQAYARKCKELGLSTASGDGGSDDA
;
A
#
# COMPACT_ATOMS: atom_id res chain seq x y z
N MET A 1 -28.94 7.36 21.26
CA MET A 1 -27.70 8.16 21.37
C MET A 1 -26.83 7.53 22.44
N THR A 2 -25.68 6.98 22.07
CA THR A 2 -24.72 6.35 22.99
C THR A 2 -24.02 7.43 23.82
N ARG A 3 -23.88 7.23 25.12
CA ARG A 3 -23.19 8.18 26.01
C ARG A 3 -21.69 8.16 25.73
N PRO A 4 -21.01 9.33 25.72
CA PRO A 4 -19.56 9.37 25.58
C PRO A 4 -18.87 8.72 26.80
N ILE A 5 -17.78 8.00 26.54
CA ILE A 5 -16.94 7.38 27.58
C ILE A 5 -15.76 8.32 27.86
N CYS A 6 -15.49 8.58 29.16
CA CYS A 6 -14.34 9.37 29.57
C CYS A 6 -13.08 8.51 29.63
N LEU A 7 -12.05 8.91 28.89
CA LEU A 7 -10.72 8.30 28.96
C LEU A 7 -9.85 9.09 29.95
N GLN A 8 -9.39 8.44 31.03
CA GLN A 8 -8.44 9.01 31.99
C GLN A 8 -7.05 8.43 31.74
N VAL A 9 -6.06 9.30 31.47
CA VAL A 9 -4.68 8.90 31.18
C VAL A 9 -3.72 9.86 31.87
N TYR A 10 -2.66 9.32 32.46
CA TYR A 10 -1.55 10.12 32.97
C TYR A 10 -0.61 10.50 31.82
N ILE A 11 -0.30 11.79 31.71
CA ILE A 11 0.59 12.33 30.68
C ILE A 11 1.62 13.26 31.31
N SER A 12 2.76 13.43 30.65
CA SER A 12 3.76 14.41 31.10
C SER A 12 3.23 15.85 30.98
N SER A 13 3.85 16.75 31.74
CA SER A 13 3.54 18.18 31.66
C SER A 13 3.87 18.74 30.27
N GLU A 14 4.95 18.28 29.62
CA GLU A 14 5.28 18.73 28.26
C GLU A 14 4.19 18.31 27.27
N LEU A 15 3.74 17.06 27.31
CA LEU A 15 2.70 16.57 26.41
C LEU A 15 1.39 17.34 26.61
N SER A 16 1.01 17.61 27.86
CA SER A 16 -0.17 18.44 28.17
C SER A 16 -0.06 19.84 27.55
N SER A 17 1.14 20.45 27.61
CA SER A 17 1.39 21.76 27.02
C SER A 17 1.28 21.74 25.48
N LEU A 18 1.79 20.69 24.83
CA LEU A 18 1.70 20.50 23.38
C LEU A 18 0.26 20.33 22.92
N ILE A 19 -0.51 19.48 23.60
CA ILE A 19 -1.95 19.28 23.31
C ILE A 19 -2.70 20.60 23.43
N ARG A 20 -2.46 21.36 24.52
CA ARG A 20 -3.10 22.67 24.71
C ARG A 20 -2.74 23.65 23.59
N LYS A 21 -1.48 23.71 23.18
CA LYS A 21 -1.03 24.56 22.07
C LYS A 21 -1.71 24.17 20.75
N ALA A 22 -1.78 22.87 20.45
CA ALA A 22 -2.39 22.35 19.24
C ALA A 22 -3.91 22.57 19.19
N ALA A 23 -4.61 22.36 20.31
CA ALA A 23 -6.04 22.65 20.44
C ALA A 23 -6.34 24.14 20.26
N LYS A 24 -5.53 25.01 20.89
CA LYS A 24 -5.66 26.47 20.74
C LYS A 24 -5.43 26.92 19.29
N ALA A 25 -4.44 26.36 18.60
CA ALA A 25 -4.17 26.69 17.20
C ALA A 25 -5.35 26.34 16.26
N LYS A 26 -6.14 25.32 16.63
CA LYS A 26 -7.35 24.92 15.89
C LYS A 26 -8.65 25.54 16.43
N GLY A 27 -8.59 26.37 17.47
CA GLY A 27 -9.77 27.00 18.06
C GLY A 27 -10.74 26.04 18.75
N ILE A 28 -10.28 24.86 19.18
CA ILE A 28 -11.11 23.81 19.80
C ILE A 28 -10.63 23.45 21.20
N SER A 29 -11.45 22.70 21.95
CA SER A 29 -11.05 22.19 23.26
C SER A 29 -10.00 21.09 23.16
N MET A 30 -9.24 20.86 24.25
CA MET A 30 -8.25 19.78 24.30
C MET A 30 -8.91 18.40 24.14
N SER A 31 -10.09 18.21 24.72
CA SER A 31 -10.83 16.94 24.61
C SER A 31 -11.35 16.70 23.20
N GLU A 32 -11.79 17.74 22.49
CA GLU A 32 -12.14 17.66 21.07
C GLU A 32 -10.93 17.29 20.22
N TRP A 33 -9.81 17.97 20.45
CA TRP A 33 -8.59 17.73 19.70
C TRP A 33 -8.06 16.31 19.91
N VAL A 34 -8.02 15.82 21.17
CA VAL A 34 -7.58 14.45 21.49
C VAL A 34 -8.52 13.41 20.88
N ARG A 35 -9.84 13.62 20.95
CA ARG A 35 -10.80 12.71 20.34
C ARG A 35 -10.64 12.65 18.81
N ALA A 36 -10.46 13.79 18.16
CA ALA A 36 -10.21 13.83 16.71
C ALA A 36 -8.90 13.13 16.34
N LEU A 37 -7.84 13.33 17.13
CA LEU A 37 -6.56 12.63 16.93
C LEU A 37 -6.72 11.12 17.05
N LEU A 38 -7.42 10.63 18.08
CA LEU A 38 -7.67 9.20 18.28
C LEU A 38 -8.55 8.61 17.17
N ALA A 39 -9.60 9.32 16.76
CA ALA A 39 -10.46 8.87 15.65
C ALA A 39 -9.67 8.75 14.34
N ASN A 40 -8.79 9.72 14.06
CA ASN A 40 -7.92 9.66 12.88
C ASN A 40 -6.92 8.52 12.97
N ALA A 41 -6.24 8.34 14.12
CA ALA A 41 -5.29 7.25 14.29
C ALA A 41 -5.94 5.86 14.11
N CYS A 42 -7.14 5.66 14.66
CA CYS A 42 -7.86 4.40 14.49
C CYS A 42 -8.35 4.16 13.05
N THR A 43 -8.72 5.23 12.33
CA THR A 43 -9.17 5.10 10.93
C THR A 43 -8.00 4.93 9.97
N GLU A 44 -6.87 5.59 10.20
CA GLU A 44 -5.66 5.44 9.40
C GLU A 44 -5.06 4.04 9.53
N ASP A 45 -5.06 3.44 10.72
CA ASP A 45 -4.59 2.06 10.95
C ASP A 45 -5.43 1.03 10.19
N GLU A 46 -6.76 1.22 10.19
CA GLU A 46 -7.68 0.39 9.40
C GLU A 46 -7.49 0.60 7.90
N LEU A 47 -7.27 1.85 7.45
CA LEU A 47 -7.06 2.16 6.04
C LEU A 47 -5.73 1.59 5.53
N ALA A 48 -4.65 1.72 6.30
CA ALA A 48 -3.34 1.16 6.01
C ALA A 48 -3.41 -0.37 5.92
N SER A 49 -4.03 -1.02 6.91
CA SER A 49 -4.23 -2.48 6.91
C SER A 49 -5.04 -2.96 5.71
N ARG A 50 -6.08 -2.22 5.30
CA ARG A 50 -6.89 -2.54 4.11
C ARG A 50 -6.13 -2.32 2.80
N LEU A 51 -5.27 -1.30 2.75
CA LEU A 51 -4.41 -1.04 1.61
C LEU A 51 -3.39 -2.16 1.45
N ASP A 52 -2.71 -2.55 2.53
CA ASP A 52 -1.73 -3.64 2.53
C ASP A 52 -2.35 -4.97 2.09
N ALA A 53 -3.50 -5.34 2.65
CA ALA A 53 -4.24 -6.54 2.22
C ALA A 53 -4.67 -6.47 0.75
N SER A 54 -4.94 -5.28 0.21
CA SER A 54 -5.30 -5.09 -1.19
C SER A 54 -4.10 -5.17 -2.11
N ILE A 55 -2.96 -4.58 -1.71
CA ILE A 55 -1.68 -4.71 -2.39
C ILE A 55 -1.29 -6.20 -2.45
N GLU A 56 -1.35 -6.92 -1.33
CA GLU A 56 -1.04 -8.35 -1.29
C GLU A 56 -1.92 -9.16 -2.24
N ARG A 57 -3.23 -8.89 -2.24
CA ARG A 57 -4.18 -9.56 -3.15
C ARG A 57 -3.88 -9.27 -4.61
N ILE A 58 -3.54 -8.03 -4.96
CA ILE A 58 -3.17 -7.64 -6.32
C ILE A 58 -1.86 -8.33 -6.71
N SER A 59 -0.85 -8.31 -5.85
CA SER A 59 0.45 -8.96 -6.09
C SER A 59 0.29 -10.46 -6.36
N ARG A 60 -0.47 -11.19 -5.52
CA ARG A 60 -0.75 -12.62 -5.73
C ARG A 60 -1.44 -12.88 -7.07
N ARG A 61 -2.41 -12.04 -7.46
CA ARG A 61 -3.10 -12.16 -8.76
C ARG A 61 -2.18 -11.87 -9.93
N SER A 62 -1.35 -10.83 -9.84
CA SER A 62 -0.39 -10.44 -10.87
C SER A 62 0.64 -11.54 -11.11
N VAL A 63 1.16 -12.17 -10.05
CA VAL A 63 2.07 -13.32 -10.15
C VAL A 63 1.37 -14.49 -10.84
N PHE A 64 0.14 -14.83 -10.42
CA PHE A 64 -0.62 -15.91 -11.06
C PHE A 64 -0.86 -15.65 -12.56
N LEU A 65 -1.23 -14.42 -12.93
CA LEU A 65 -1.38 -14.01 -14.33
C LEU A 65 -0.07 -14.14 -15.11
N MET A 66 1.04 -13.66 -14.56
CA MET A 66 2.35 -13.74 -15.21
C MET A 66 2.75 -15.19 -15.49
N VAL A 67 2.67 -16.05 -14.48
CA VAL A 67 3.01 -17.48 -14.62
C VAL A 67 2.03 -18.19 -15.56
N GLY A 68 0.72 -17.94 -15.42
CA GLY A 68 -0.31 -18.55 -16.25
C GLY A 68 -0.17 -18.19 -17.73
N VAL A 69 0.06 -16.92 -18.04
CA VAL A 69 0.29 -16.46 -19.42
C VAL A 69 1.57 -17.07 -19.99
N ASP A 70 2.65 -17.12 -19.20
CA ASP A 70 3.90 -17.72 -19.65
C ASP A 70 3.75 -19.21 -19.96
N ALA A 71 3.02 -19.96 -19.10
CA ALA A 71 2.71 -21.37 -19.34
C ALA A 71 1.88 -21.59 -20.62
N LEU A 72 0.88 -20.72 -20.87
CA LEU A 72 0.08 -20.78 -22.09
C LEU A 72 0.92 -20.49 -23.34
N LEU A 73 1.83 -19.51 -23.26
CA LEU A 73 2.74 -19.17 -24.36
C LEU A 73 3.78 -20.26 -24.60
N ALA A 74 4.27 -20.92 -23.56
CA ALA A 74 5.21 -22.03 -23.67
C ALA A 74 4.59 -23.27 -24.32
N GLY A 75 3.31 -23.56 -24.03
CA GLY A 75 2.56 -24.65 -24.64
C GLY A 75 2.00 -24.34 -26.03
N HIS A 76 2.20 -23.13 -26.55
CA HIS A 76 1.61 -22.71 -27.82
C HIS A 76 2.38 -23.32 -29.01
N PRO A 77 1.70 -23.77 -30.09
CA PRO A 77 2.35 -24.38 -31.25
C PRO A 77 3.27 -23.42 -32.03
N ASP A 78 3.04 -22.11 -31.94
CA ASP A 78 4.00 -21.09 -32.38
C ASP A 78 4.97 -20.72 -31.25
N HIS A 79 6.15 -21.33 -31.26
CA HIS A 79 7.20 -21.09 -30.27
C HIS A 79 7.80 -19.68 -30.31
N ALA A 80 7.65 -18.94 -31.41
CA ALA A 80 8.13 -17.56 -31.51
C ALA A 80 7.16 -16.55 -30.88
N LEU A 81 5.91 -16.95 -30.61
CA LEU A 81 4.88 -16.09 -30.01
C LEU A 81 5.30 -15.55 -28.65
N ARG A 82 5.91 -16.40 -27.80
CA ARG A 82 6.39 -16.01 -26.47
C ARG A 82 7.35 -14.82 -26.55
N GLY A 83 8.38 -14.92 -27.41
CA GLY A 83 9.35 -13.84 -27.61
C GLY A 83 8.70 -12.54 -28.10
N ARG A 84 7.75 -12.62 -29.04
CA ARG A 84 7.02 -11.43 -29.54
C ARG A 84 6.15 -10.80 -28.45
N ALA A 85 5.54 -11.59 -27.58
CA ALA A 85 4.73 -11.09 -26.46
C ALA A 85 5.60 -10.30 -25.45
N HIS A 86 6.76 -10.82 -25.07
CA HIS A 86 7.70 -10.11 -24.20
C HIS A 86 8.22 -8.80 -24.83
N GLN A 87 8.54 -8.80 -26.13
CA GLN A 87 8.94 -7.58 -26.83
C GLN A 87 7.82 -6.53 -26.85
N ALA A 88 6.56 -6.95 -27.09
CA ALA A 88 5.41 -6.07 -27.07
C ALA A 88 5.18 -5.49 -25.66
N TYR A 89 5.33 -6.30 -24.61
CA TYR A 89 5.28 -5.86 -23.21
C TYR A 89 6.34 -4.79 -22.92
N ALA A 90 7.61 -5.04 -23.27
CA ALA A 90 8.70 -4.09 -23.05
C ALA A 90 8.45 -2.74 -23.75
N ARG A 91 7.95 -2.76 -25.00
CA ARG A 91 7.54 -1.54 -25.72
C ARG A 91 6.43 -0.79 -24.98
N LYS A 92 5.40 -1.49 -24.51
CA LYS A 92 4.28 -0.88 -23.78
C LYS A 92 4.69 -0.30 -22.44
N CYS A 93 5.57 -0.95 -21.68
CA CYS A 93 6.12 -0.38 -20.45
C CYS A 93 6.88 0.92 -20.73
N LYS A 94 7.71 0.95 -21.78
CA LYS A 94 8.42 2.16 -22.19
C LYS A 94 7.46 3.29 -22.59
N GLU A 95 6.41 2.99 -23.35
CA GLU A 95 5.37 3.98 -23.73
C GLU A 95 4.66 4.57 -22.51
N LEU A 96 4.46 3.78 -21.46
CA LEU A 96 3.78 4.19 -20.24
C LEU A 96 4.72 4.80 -19.19
N GLY A 97 6.02 4.92 -19.48
CA GLY A 97 7.02 5.40 -18.51
C GLY A 97 7.26 4.45 -17.34
N LEU A 98 6.84 3.19 -17.46
CA LEU A 98 7.06 2.16 -16.46
C LEU A 98 8.47 1.60 -16.66
N SER A 99 9.33 1.71 -15.65
CA SER A 99 10.64 1.05 -15.68
C SER A 99 10.44 -0.46 -15.73
N THR A 100 10.87 -1.09 -16.82
CA THR A 100 11.05 -2.54 -16.86
C THR A 100 12.25 -2.83 -15.96
N ALA A 101 12.02 -3.26 -14.73
CA ALA A 101 13.10 -3.80 -13.90
C ALA A 101 13.59 -5.09 -14.59
N SER A 102 14.57 -4.93 -15.48
CA SER A 102 15.39 -6.03 -15.97
C SER A 102 16.47 -6.29 -14.93
N GLY A 103 16.50 -7.52 -14.41
CA GLY A 103 17.68 -8.07 -13.76
C GLY A 103 17.43 -8.58 -12.35
N ASP A 104 16.84 -9.77 -12.24
CA ASP A 104 17.46 -10.82 -11.42
C ASP A 104 16.92 -12.19 -11.85
N GLY A 105 17.79 -13.04 -12.38
CA GLY A 105 17.40 -14.36 -12.91
C GLY A 105 18.33 -14.83 -14.00
N GLY A 106 19.51 -15.31 -13.61
CA GLY A 106 20.42 -16.00 -14.53
C GLY A 106 21.86 -16.11 -14.03
N SER A 107 22.08 -16.66 -12.83
CA SER A 107 23.36 -17.34 -12.57
C SER A 107 23.28 -18.71 -13.23
N ASP A 108 23.76 -18.73 -14.47
CA ASP A 108 24.23 -19.93 -15.15
C ASP A 108 25.48 -20.41 -14.39
N ASP A 109 25.37 -21.52 -13.67
CA ASP A 109 26.52 -22.27 -13.16
C ASP A 109 26.40 -23.71 -13.66
N ALA A 110 27.11 -23.94 -14.77
CA ALA A 110 27.86 -25.11 -15.22
C ALA A 110 27.45 -26.52 -14.78
#